data_AF-A0AAN7BS27-F1
#
_entry.id   AF-A0AAN7BS27-F1
#
_cell.length_a   1.000
_cell.length_b   1.000
_cell.length_c   1.000
_cell.angle_alpha   90.00
_cell.angle_beta   90.00
_cell.angle_gamma   90.00
#
_symmetry.space_group_name_H-M   'P 1'
#
loop_
_entity.id
_entity.type
_entity.pdbx_description
1 polymer ?
#
loop_
_entity_poly.entity_id
_entity_poly.type
_entity_poly.pdbx_seq_one_letter_code
_entity_poly.pdbx_strand_id
1 'polypeptide(L)'
;MGTSTSKITPQDQAILDLKTQRDKLHQYQKRIQSLTTRETEIAKQLLAQNDKPRALLALRRKKYQQSLLAQTDSQLEQLEKLVSSVEFALIQKDIVFGLQQGTKVLKEIHKEMGGIENVEKLMGETADAIAYQQEVSELIGGRISTHDEEEVEAELEALAAEVTGTGKTKTPAEELPSVPNTGFPSRQQEPARQEEQQAKVAERREALLT
;
A
#
# COMPACT_ATOMS: atom_id res chain seq x y z
N MET A 1 -10.33 -38.92 -19.32
CA MET A 1 -10.84 -37.77 -20.09
C MET A 1 -12.07 -37.23 -19.37
N GLY A 2 -11.91 -36.16 -18.60
CA GLY A 2 -13.00 -35.55 -17.83
C GLY A 2 -13.65 -34.46 -18.66
N THR A 3 -14.85 -34.72 -19.18
CA THR A 3 -15.70 -33.68 -19.77
C THR A 3 -16.34 -32.90 -18.63
N SER A 4 -15.60 -31.95 -18.05
CA SER A 4 -16.19 -30.92 -17.20
C SER A 4 -17.06 -30.04 -18.08
N THR A 5 -18.36 -30.35 -18.15
CA THR A 5 -19.35 -29.42 -18.69
C THR A 5 -19.35 -28.21 -17.76
N SER A 6 -18.59 -27.17 -18.11
CA SER A 6 -18.58 -25.89 -17.40
C SER A 6 -20.03 -25.43 -17.26
N LYS A 7 -20.60 -25.59 -16.07
CA LYS A 7 -21.98 -25.20 -15.79
C LYS A 7 -21.99 -23.68 -15.83
N ILE A 8 -22.46 -23.14 -16.95
CA ILE A 8 -22.65 -21.70 -17.14
C ILE A 8 -23.46 -21.20 -15.95
N THR A 9 -22.88 -20.32 -15.16
CA THR A 9 -23.55 -19.78 -14.00
C THR A 9 -24.55 -18.69 -14.43
N PRO A 10 -25.62 -18.43 -13.65
CA PRO A 10 -26.52 -17.32 -13.97
C PRO A 10 -25.78 -15.96 -14.00
N GLN A 11 -24.66 -15.84 -13.28
CA GLN A 11 -23.77 -14.68 -13.35
C GLN A 11 -23.11 -14.56 -14.73
N ASP A 12 -22.61 -15.66 -15.29
CA ASP A 12 -21.99 -15.67 -16.63
C ASP A 12 -23.01 -15.29 -17.72
N GLN A 13 -24.26 -15.74 -17.59
CA GLN A 13 -25.34 -15.35 -18.49
C GLN A 13 -25.63 -13.85 -18.41
N ALA A 14 -25.72 -13.29 -17.20
CA ALA A 14 -25.95 -11.85 -17.02
C ALA A 14 -24.80 -11.00 -17.60
N ILE A 15 -23.55 -11.43 -17.43
CA ILE A 15 -22.38 -10.75 -18.00
C ILE A 15 -22.38 -10.82 -19.53
N LEU A 16 -22.75 -11.99 -20.09
CA LEU A 16 -22.90 -12.16 -21.53
C LEU A 16 -24.00 -11.26 -22.09
N ASP A 17 -25.13 -11.15 -21.42
CA ASP A 17 -26.24 -10.29 -21.83
C ASP A 17 -25.84 -8.81 -21.84
N LEU A 18 -25.13 -8.35 -20.79
CA LEU A 18 -24.58 -6.99 -20.74
C LEU A 18 -23.59 -6.75 -21.88
N LYS A 19 -22.64 -7.67 -22.12
CA LYS A 19 -21.68 -7.55 -23.23
C LYS A 19 -22.37 -7.55 -24.59
N THR A 20 -23.42 -8.35 -24.76
CA THR A 20 -24.24 -8.38 -25.98
C THR A 20 -24.99 -7.05 -26.18
N GLN A 21 -25.53 -6.46 -25.12
CA GLN A 21 -26.18 -5.15 -25.18
C GLN A 21 -25.18 -4.05 -25.55
N ARG A 22 -23.97 -4.06 -24.97
CA ARG A 22 -22.87 -3.15 -25.36
C ARG A 22 -22.59 -3.21 -26.86
N ASP A 23 -22.43 -4.42 -27.39
CA ASP A 23 -22.08 -4.62 -28.79
C ASP A 23 -23.21 -4.17 -29.72
N LYS A 24 -24.48 -4.39 -29.32
CA LYS A 24 -25.65 -3.84 -30.03
C LYS A 24 -25.66 -2.31 -30.02
N LEU A 25 -25.34 -1.67 -28.89
CA LEU A 25 -25.24 -0.21 -28.80
C LEU A 25 -24.11 0.34 -29.69
N HIS A 26 -22.94 -0.31 -29.75
CA HIS A 26 -21.89 0.06 -30.69
C HIS A 26 -22.32 -0.07 -32.15
N GLN A 27 -23.04 -1.13 -32.51
CA GLN A 27 -23.60 -1.28 -33.86
C GLN A 27 -24.59 -0.17 -34.19
N TYR A 28 -25.44 0.20 -33.22
CA TYR A 28 -26.39 1.29 -33.35
C TYR A 28 -25.70 2.65 -33.51
N GLN A 29 -24.68 2.92 -32.71
CA GLN A 29 -23.84 4.13 -32.80
C GLN A 29 -23.23 4.27 -34.21
N LYS A 30 -22.62 3.20 -34.75
CA LYS A 30 -22.06 3.19 -36.12
C LYS A 30 -23.12 3.47 -37.19
N ARG A 31 -24.33 2.90 -37.04
CA ARG A 31 -25.45 3.18 -37.94
C ARG A 31 -25.86 4.66 -37.89
N ILE A 32 -26.05 5.23 -36.69
CA ILE A 32 -26.40 6.65 -36.54
C ILE A 32 -25.32 7.56 -37.11
N GLN A 33 -24.04 7.25 -36.88
CA GLN A 33 -22.93 8.02 -37.46
C GLN A 33 -23.00 8.03 -38.99
N SER A 34 -23.23 6.86 -39.62
CA SER A 34 -23.37 6.78 -41.08
C SER A 34 -24.56 7.59 -41.61
N LEU A 35 -25.69 7.57 -40.90
CA LEU A 35 -26.88 8.37 -41.24
C LEU A 35 -26.59 9.87 -41.10
N THR A 36 -25.91 10.27 -40.02
CA THR A 36 -25.53 11.66 -39.77
C THR A 36 -24.63 12.19 -40.90
N THR A 37 -23.64 11.40 -41.33
CA THR A 37 -22.78 11.76 -42.48
C THR A 37 -23.61 11.93 -43.75
N ARG A 38 -24.51 10.99 -44.05
CA ARG A 38 -25.40 11.08 -45.21
C ARG A 38 -26.31 12.31 -45.17
N GLU A 39 -26.86 12.66 -44.01
CA GLU A 39 -27.67 13.87 -43.86
C GLU A 39 -26.86 15.15 -44.04
N THR A 40 -25.57 15.15 -43.65
CA THR A 40 -24.69 16.29 -43.96
C THR A 40 -24.43 16.45 -45.45
N GLU A 41 -24.28 15.36 -46.20
CA GLU A 41 -24.11 15.40 -47.65
C GLU A 41 -25.38 15.90 -48.34
N ILE A 42 -26.55 15.38 -47.94
CA ILE A 42 -27.85 15.83 -48.44
C ILE A 42 -28.04 17.33 -48.16
N ALA A 43 -27.72 17.79 -46.95
CA ALA A 43 -27.79 19.21 -46.61
C ALA A 43 -26.86 20.05 -47.51
N LYS A 44 -25.63 19.60 -47.79
CA LYS A 44 -24.70 20.28 -48.72
C LYS A 44 -25.26 20.34 -50.14
N GLN A 45 -25.83 19.25 -50.64
CA GLN A 45 -26.42 19.18 -51.98
C GLN A 45 -27.63 20.13 -52.12
N LEU A 46 -28.52 20.16 -51.12
CA LEU A 46 -29.68 21.05 -51.12
C LEU A 46 -29.30 22.53 -51.02
N LEU A 47 -28.22 22.85 -50.30
CA LEU A 47 -27.66 24.20 -50.28
C LEU A 47 -27.10 24.60 -51.64
N ALA A 48 -26.43 23.69 -52.36
CA ALA A 48 -25.95 23.95 -53.73
C ALA A 48 -27.11 24.19 -54.72
N GLN A 49 -28.28 23.58 -54.48
CA GLN A 49 -29.50 23.78 -55.28
C GLN A 49 -30.32 25.02 -54.85
N ASN A 50 -29.82 25.84 -53.91
CA ASN A 50 -30.55 26.98 -53.31
C ASN A 50 -31.85 26.63 -52.56
N ASP A 51 -32.10 25.36 -52.27
CA ASP A 51 -33.29 24.86 -51.57
C ASP A 51 -33.15 24.95 -50.04
N LYS A 52 -33.15 26.19 -49.54
CA LYS A 52 -33.03 26.52 -48.10
C LYS A 52 -34.02 25.78 -47.17
N PRO A 53 -35.33 25.67 -47.46
CA PRO A 53 -36.27 25.05 -46.52
C PRO A 53 -36.00 23.55 -46.33
N ARG A 54 -35.59 22.84 -47.40
CA ARG A 54 -35.24 21.42 -47.34
C ARG A 54 -33.90 21.21 -46.64
N ALA A 55 -32.93 22.09 -46.87
CA ALA A 55 -31.65 22.05 -46.16
C ALA A 55 -31.84 22.23 -44.63
N LEU A 56 -32.72 23.14 -44.20
CA LEU A 56 -33.06 23.31 -42.79
C LEU A 56 -33.68 22.06 -42.16
N LEU A 57 -34.55 21.34 -42.89
CA LEU A 57 -35.13 20.09 -42.42
C LEU A 57 -34.04 19.01 -42.23
N ALA A 58 -33.12 18.87 -43.19
CA ALA A 58 -31.99 17.95 -43.09
C ALA A 58 -31.09 18.27 -41.88
N LEU A 59 -30.81 19.56 -41.64
CA LEU A 59 -30.04 19.98 -40.47
C LEU A 59 -30.75 19.71 -39.13
N ARG A 60 -32.09 19.84 -39.08
CA ARG A 60 -32.88 19.48 -37.88
C ARG A 60 -32.80 17.98 -37.59
N ARG A 61 -32.92 17.14 -38.62
CA ARG A 61 -32.78 15.68 -38.47
C ARG A 61 -31.37 15.31 -38.00
N LYS A 62 -30.35 15.95 -38.55
CA LYS A 62 -28.96 15.77 -38.13
C LYS A 62 -28.79 16.10 -36.66
N LYS A 63 -29.33 17.24 -36.20
CA LYS A 63 -29.23 17.65 -34.79
C LYS A 63 -29.94 16.65 -33.86
N TYR A 64 -31.09 16.12 -34.27
CA TYR A 64 -31.78 15.08 -33.52
C TYR A 64 -30.95 13.79 -33.41
N GLN A 65 -30.34 13.34 -34.51
CA GLN A 65 -29.46 12.17 -34.53
C GLN A 65 -28.20 12.37 -33.68
N GLN A 66 -27.63 13.57 -33.68
CA GLN A 66 -26.51 13.91 -32.80
C GLN A 66 -26.91 13.85 -31.31
N SER A 67 -28.11 14.32 -30.96
CA SER A 67 -28.62 14.18 -29.59
C SER A 67 -28.82 12.72 -29.19
N LEU A 68 -29.31 11.90 -30.12
CA LEU A 68 -29.51 10.47 -29.90
C LEU A 68 -28.19 9.72 -29.76
N LEU A 69 -27.18 10.12 -30.54
CA LEU A 69 -25.81 9.62 -30.44
C LEU A 69 -25.23 9.95 -29.05
N ALA A 70 -25.35 11.20 -28.60
CA ALA A 70 -24.88 11.60 -27.27
C ALA A 70 -25.56 10.82 -26.13
N GLN A 71 -26.88 10.56 -26.24
CA GLN A 71 -27.59 9.70 -25.28
C GLN A 71 -27.08 8.25 -25.33
N THR A 72 -26.81 7.73 -26.52
CA THR A 72 -26.27 6.37 -26.71
C THR A 72 -24.88 6.25 -26.10
N ASP A 73 -24.01 7.25 -26.30
CA ASP A 73 -22.66 7.29 -25.71
C ASP A 73 -22.73 7.30 -24.18
N SER A 74 -23.64 8.08 -23.59
CA SER A 74 -23.85 8.10 -22.14
C SER A 74 -24.35 6.75 -21.60
N GLN A 75 -25.27 6.10 -22.30
CA GLN A 75 -25.74 4.75 -21.94
C GLN A 75 -24.62 3.71 -22.06
N LEU A 76 -23.76 3.84 -23.07
CA LEU A 76 -22.63 2.96 -23.27
C LEU A 76 -21.61 3.08 -22.14
N GLU A 77 -21.28 4.31 -21.73
CA GLU A 77 -20.42 4.57 -20.59
C GLU A 77 -21.00 4.00 -19.29
N GLN A 78 -22.31 4.15 -19.06
CA GLN A 78 -23.00 3.55 -17.92
C GLN A 78 -22.90 2.03 -17.93
N LEU A 79 -23.03 1.41 -19.09
CA LEU A 79 -22.98 -0.04 -19.24
C LEU A 79 -21.56 -0.58 -19.07
N GLU A 80 -20.53 0.12 -19.55
CA GLU A 80 -19.12 -0.21 -19.29
C GLU A 80 -18.77 -0.11 -17.80
N LYS A 81 -19.23 0.95 -17.12
CA LYS A 81 -19.10 1.10 -15.66
C LYS A 81 -19.77 -0.06 -14.92
N LEU A 82 -20.96 -0.49 -15.36
CA LEU A 82 -21.67 -1.60 -14.75
C LEU A 82 -20.91 -2.92 -14.93
N VAL A 83 -20.41 -3.21 -16.15
CA VAL A 83 -19.63 -4.42 -16.42
C VAL A 83 -18.37 -4.46 -15.54
N SER A 84 -17.62 -3.36 -15.48
CA SER A 84 -16.43 -3.26 -14.63
C SER A 84 -16.75 -3.46 -13.14
N SER A 85 -17.86 -2.87 -12.67
CA SER A 85 -18.33 -3.05 -11.29
C SER A 85 -18.71 -4.50 -10.98
N VAL A 86 -19.34 -5.21 -11.92
CA VAL A 86 -19.68 -6.63 -11.77
C VAL A 86 -18.42 -7.50 -11.74
N GLU A 87 -17.46 -7.25 -12.64
CA GLU A 87 -16.18 -7.97 -12.66
C GLU A 87 -15.40 -7.74 -11.35
N PHE A 88 -15.39 -6.51 -10.82
CA PHE A 88 -14.81 -6.21 -9.51
C PHE A 88 -15.53 -6.94 -8.36
N ALA A 89 -16.87 -6.97 -8.38
CA ALA A 89 -17.65 -7.68 -7.37
C ALA A 89 -17.38 -9.20 -7.37
N LEU A 90 -17.12 -9.80 -8.53
CA LEU A 90 -16.70 -11.20 -8.63
C LEU A 90 -15.35 -11.43 -7.95
N ILE A 91 -14.37 -10.57 -8.21
CA ILE A 91 -13.06 -10.65 -7.54
C ILE A 91 -13.21 -10.47 -6.02
N GLN A 92 -14.05 -9.52 -5.60
CA GLN A 92 -14.30 -9.26 -4.19
C GLN A 92 -14.92 -10.47 -3.48
N LYS A 93 -15.83 -11.19 -4.15
CA LYS A 93 -16.38 -12.46 -3.64
C LYS A 93 -15.27 -13.49 -3.40
N ASP A 94 -14.34 -13.64 -4.34
CA ASP A 94 -13.25 -14.61 -4.23
C ASP A 94 -12.27 -14.25 -3.10
N ILE A 95 -11.97 -12.96 -2.93
CA ILE A 95 -11.17 -12.46 -1.79
C ILE A 95 -11.85 -12.80 -0.47
N VAL A 96 -13.16 -12.55 -0.35
CA VAL A 96 -13.91 -12.87 0.88
C VAL A 96 -13.89 -14.37 1.15
N PHE A 97 -14.03 -15.21 0.11
CA PHE A 97 -13.93 -16.66 0.27
C PHE A 97 -12.53 -17.11 0.70
N GLY A 98 -11.48 -16.48 0.16
CA GLY A 98 -10.09 -16.69 0.59
C GLY A 98 -9.87 -16.31 2.05
N LEU A 99 -10.36 -15.15 2.48
CA LEU A 99 -10.29 -14.71 3.89
C LEU A 99 -11.04 -15.65 4.82
N GLN A 100 -12.21 -16.16 4.42
CA GLN A 100 -12.96 -17.14 5.20
C GLN A 100 -12.18 -18.46 5.36
N GLN A 101 -11.56 -18.95 4.29
CA GLN A 101 -10.71 -20.14 4.37
C GLN A 101 -9.48 -19.91 5.23
N GLY A 102 -8.77 -18.78 5.05
CA GLY A 102 -7.64 -18.41 5.88
C GLY A 102 -8.03 -18.34 7.37
N THR A 103 -9.17 -17.74 7.68
CA THR A 103 -9.70 -17.70 9.05
C THR A 103 -10.00 -19.09 9.62
N LYS A 104 -10.51 -20.02 8.81
CA LYS A 104 -10.72 -21.40 9.24
C LYS A 104 -9.40 -22.11 9.55
N VAL A 105 -8.41 -21.97 8.67
CA VAL A 105 -7.07 -22.54 8.88
C VAL A 105 -6.41 -21.95 10.12
N LEU A 106 -6.49 -20.63 10.32
CA LEU A 106 -5.98 -20.00 11.56
C LEU A 106 -6.67 -20.56 12.81
N LYS A 107 -7.98 -20.79 12.77
CA LYS A 107 -8.71 -21.39 13.90
C LYS A 107 -8.27 -22.83 14.17
N GLU A 108 -8.00 -23.60 13.13
CA GLU A 108 -7.47 -24.97 13.26
C GLU A 108 -6.06 -24.95 13.86
N ILE A 109 -5.17 -24.09 13.35
CA ILE A 109 -3.82 -23.90 13.92
C ILE A 109 -3.90 -23.46 15.39
N HIS A 110 -4.76 -22.51 15.73
CA HIS A 110 -4.94 -22.07 17.12
C HIS A 110 -5.45 -23.21 18.01
N LYS A 111 -6.31 -24.09 17.49
CA LYS A 111 -6.78 -25.27 18.21
C LYS A 111 -5.68 -26.31 18.40
N GLU A 112 -4.84 -26.54 17.39
CA GLU A 112 -3.69 -27.46 17.47
C GLU A 112 -2.59 -26.94 18.41
N MET A 113 -2.36 -25.62 18.46
CA MET A 113 -1.44 -25.00 19.43
C MET A 113 -1.99 -25.01 20.88
N GLY A 114 -3.17 -25.61 21.10
CA GLY A 114 -3.78 -25.79 22.42
C GLY A 114 -4.64 -24.61 22.89
N GLY A 115 -5.00 -23.69 21.99
CA GLY A 115 -5.92 -22.59 22.26
C GLY A 115 -5.43 -21.63 23.34
N ILE A 116 -6.37 -20.90 23.93
CA ILE A 116 -6.09 -19.98 25.05
C ILE A 116 -5.63 -20.75 26.29
N GLU A 117 -6.17 -21.95 26.53
CA GLU A 117 -5.84 -22.78 27.70
C GLU A 117 -4.36 -23.18 27.74
N ASN A 118 -3.77 -23.56 26.60
CA ASN A 118 -2.35 -23.91 26.56
C ASN A 118 -1.44 -22.68 26.67
N VAL A 119 -1.88 -21.51 26.17
CA VAL A 119 -1.18 -20.24 26.38
C VAL A 119 -1.24 -19.82 27.85
N GLU A 120 -2.40 -19.91 28.51
CA GLU A 120 -2.57 -19.65 29.94
C GLU A 120 -1.72 -20.60 30.79
N LYS A 121 -1.70 -21.90 30.43
CA LYS A 121 -0.85 -22.89 31.11
C LYS A 121 0.64 -22.59 30.96
N LEU A 122 1.10 -22.24 29.76
CA LEU A 122 2.50 -21.84 29.52
C LEU A 122 2.89 -20.58 30.30
N MET A 123 1.99 -19.59 30.39
CA MET A 123 2.23 -18.39 31.19
C MET A 123 2.29 -18.71 32.69
N GLY A 124 1.43 -19.60 33.18
CA GLY A 124 1.48 -20.10 34.56
C GLY A 124 2.79 -20.83 34.87
N GLU A 125 3.17 -21.80 34.03
CA GLU A 125 4.42 -22.55 34.17
C GLU A 125 5.67 -21.63 34.10
N THR A 126 5.62 -20.59 33.28
CA THR A 126 6.71 -19.60 33.19
C THR A 126 6.78 -18.73 34.45
N ALA A 127 5.65 -18.30 34.99
CA ALA A 127 5.60 -17.53 36.24
C ALA A 127 6.10 -18.36 37.43
N ASP A 128 5.69 -19.63 37.51
CA ASP A 128 6.15 -20.56 38.53
C ASP A 128 7.66 -20.84 38.41
N ALA A 129 8.19 -20.99 37.18
CA ALA A 129 9.62 -21.16 36.94
C ALA A 129 10.44 -19.93 37.37
N ILE A 130 9.92 -18.72 37.12
CA ILE A 130 10.54 -17.47 37.58
C ILE A 130 10.54 -17.39 39.10
N ALA A 131 9.41 -17.72 39.75
CA ALA A 131 9.31 -17.74 41.20
C ALA A 131 10.28 -18.76 41.83
N TYR A 132 10.38 -19.96 41.25
CA TYR A 132 11.35 -20.97 41.69
C TYR A 132 12.79 -20.49 41.49
N GLN A 133 13.10 -19.85 40.36
CA GLN A 133 14.43 -19.28 40.13
C GLN A 133 14.77 -18.19 41.16
N GLN A 134 13.80 -17.34 41.51
CA GLN A 134 13.96 -16.34 42.57
C GLN A 134 14.19 -16.98 43.94
N GLU A 135 13.41 -18.01 44.29
CA GLU A 135 13.60 -18.77 45.54
C GLU A 135 14.98 -19.44 45.59
N VAL A 136 15.43 -20.06 44.50
CA VAL A 136 16.78 -20.63 44.38
C VAL A 136 17.84 -19.53 44.50
N SER A 137 17.61 -18.36 43.90
CA SER A 137 18.55 -17.22 43.98
C SER A 137 18.61 -16.65 45.40
N GLU A 138 17.49 -16.62 46.13
CA GLU A 138 17.42 -16.19 47.53
C GLU A 138 18.07 -17.23 48.46
N LEU A 139 17.90 -18.53 48.20
CA LEU A 139 18.57 -19.60 48.95
C LEU A 139 20.08 -19.65 48.70
N ILE A 140 20.52 -19.30 47.48
CA ILE A 140 21.96 -19.17 47.15
C ILE A 140 22.51 -17.87 47.75
N GLY A 141 21.80 -16.74 47.62
CA GLY A 141 22.18 -15.45 48.20
C GLY A 141 22.23 -15.48 49.73
N GLY A 142 21.31 -16.18 50.38
CA GLY A 142 21.30 -16.39 51.83
C GLY A 142 22.37 -17.35 52.36
N ARG A 143 23.22 -17.90 51.47
CA ARG A 143 24.33 -18.80 51.82
C ARG A 143 25.71 -18.16 51.68
N ILE A 144 25.80 -16.91 51.24
CA ILE A 144 27.04 -16.16 51.24
C ILE A 144 27.24 -15.62 52.66
N SER A 145 28.37 -15.95 53.30
CA SER A 145 28.70 -15.39 54.61
C SER A 145 28.94 -13.89 54.46
N THR A 146 28.60 -13.07 55.46
CA THR A 146 28.89 -11.61 55.39
C THR A 146 30.37 -11.31 55.11
N HIS A 147 31.26 -12.24 55.47
CA HIS A 147 32.69 -12.16 55.15
C HIS A 147 33.00 -12.35 53.67
N ASP A 148 32.29 -13.27 53.00
CA ASP A 148 32.46 -13.53 51.57
C ASP A 148 31.82 -12.40 50.74
N GLU A 149 30.76 -11.75 51.24
CA GLU A 149 30.20 -10.53 50.63
C GLU A 149 31.20 -9.36 50.68
N GLU A 150 31.89 -9.16 51.81
CA GLU A 150 32.94 -8.14 51.95
C GLU A 150 34.13 -8.40 51.01
N GLU A 151 34.53 -9.66 50.82
CA GLU A 151 35.61 -10.03 49.91
C GLU A 151 35.23 -9.78 48.44
N VAL A 152 34.00 -10.13 48.04
CA VAL A 152 33.47 -9.89 46.69
C VAL A 152 33.29 -8.39 46.42
N GLU A 153 32.81 -7.61 47.39
CA GLU A 153 32.65 -6.16 47.25
C GLU A 153 34.03 -5.47 47.13
N ALA A 154 35.03 -5.92 47.88
CA ALA A 154 36.41 -5.43 47.74
C ALA A 154 37.03 -5.77 46.37
N GLU A 155 36.77 -6.96 45.82
CA GLU A 155 37.20 -7.34 44.47
C GLU A 155 36.50 -6.50 43.39
N LEU A 156 35.20 -6.22 43.57
CA LEU A 156 34.43 -5.36 42.67
C LEU A 156 34.93 -3.90 42.73
N GLU A 157 35.27 -3.39 43.91
CA GLU A 157 35.86 -2.06 44.08
C GLU A 157 37.25 -1.96 43.45
N ALA A 158 38.07 -3.02 43.54
CA ALA A 158 39.36 -3.11 42.86
C ALA A 158 39.23 -3.12 41.32
N LEU A 159 38.28 -3.88 40.78
CA LEU A 159 37.96 -3.90 39.34
C LEU A 159 37.40 -2.55 38.87
N ALA A 160 36.55 -1.91 39.67
CA ALA A 160 36.04 -0.56 39.39
C ALA A 160 37.17 0.48 39.38
N ALA A 161 38.13 0.40 40.32
CA ALA A 161 39.31 1.27 40.37
C ALA A 161 40.26 1.02 39.17
N GLU A 162 40.37 -0.21 38.69
CA GLU A 162 41.11 -0.56 37.48
C GLU A 162 40.44 0.01 36.21
N VAL A 163 39.11 -0.05 36.13
CA VAL A 163 38.33 0.51 35.01
C VAL A 163 38.28 2.05 35.04
N THR A 164 38.25 2.66 36.22
CA THR A 164 38.20 4.13 36.41
C THR A 164 39.56 4.81 36.55
N GLY A 165 40.65 4.05 36.62
CA GLY A 165 42.02 4.57 36.44
C GLY A 165 42.56 5.44 37.59
N THR A 166 42.32 5.08 38.85
CA THR A 166 42.82 5.84 40.02
C THR A 166 43.92 5.13 40.82
N GLY A 167 44.70 4.26 40.17
CA GLY A 167 45.90 3.64 40.74
C GLY A 167 47.20 4.13 40.08
N LYS A 168 47.68 5.32 40.48
CA LYS A 168 48.98 6.04 40.18
C LYS A 168 48.64 7.48 39.74
N THR A 169 49.06 8.58 40.37
CA THR A 169 50.37 8.93 40.94
C THR A 169 50.25 10.15 41.87
N LYS A 170 51.12 10.21 42.89
CA LYS A 170 51.59 11.49 43.47
C LYS A 170 52.41 12.22 42.39
N THR A 171 52.12 13.50 42.18
CA THR A 171 52.79 14.44 41.26
C THR A 171 54.31 14.55 41.55
N PRO A 172 55.19 14.91 40.58
CA PRO A 172 55.34 16.30 40.10
C PRO A 172 55.41 16.48 38.56
N ALA A 173 55.20 17.73 38.14
CA ALA A 173 55.20 18.24 36.78
C ALA A 173 56.47 17.92 35.97
N GLU A 174 56.30 17.43 34.74
CA GLU A 174 57.32 17.49 33.69
C GLU A 174 56.64 17.52 32.29
N GLU A 175 57.31 18.20 31.37
CA GLU A 175 56.79 18.91 30.20
C GLU A 175 56.19 18.01 29.10
N LEU A 176 55.06 18.44 28.52
CA LEU A 176 54.50 17.82 27.32
C LEU A 176 55.35 18.23 26.09
N PRO A 177 55.93 17.28 25.32
CA PRO A 177 56.55 17.59 24.04
C PRO A 177 55.47 17.95 23.00
N SER A 178 55.62 19.15 22.43
CA SER A 178 54.84 19.64 21.29
C SER A 178 55.07 18.77 20.06
N VAL A 179 53.99 18.26 19.47
CA VAL A 179 54.03 17.47 18.22
C VAL A 179 53.39 18.30 17.08
N PRO A 180 53.96 18.32 15.87
CA PRO A 180 53.77 19.43 14.92
C PRO A 180 52.40 19.46 14.23
N ASN A 181 51.81 20.65 14.16
CA ASN A 181 50.70 20.97 13.25
C ASN A 181 51.16 20.81 11.79
N THR A 182 50.83 19.67 11.18
CA THR A 182 50.83 19.51 9.73
C THR A 182 49.38 19.37 9.27
N GLY A 183 48.92 20.39 8.56
CA GLY A 183 47.54 20.54 8.12
C GLY A 183 47.15 19.46 7.11
N PHE A 184 46.04 18.78 7.39
CA PHE A 184 45.27 18.05 6.39
C PHE A 184 44.04 18.86 5.99
N PRO A 185 43.66 18.87 4.71
CA PRO A 185 42.76 19.86 4.15
C PRO A 185 41.32 19.62 4.61
N SER A 186 40.71 20.65 5.17
CA SER A 186 39.28 20.71 5.45
C SER A 186 38.52 20.59 4.13
N ARG A 187 37.75 19.50 4.01
CA ARG A 187 36.85 19.26 2.89
C ARG A 187 35.74 20.31 2.93
N GLN A 188 35.90 21.34 2.10
CA GLN A 188 34.85 22.30 1.79
C GLN A 188 33.60 21.55 1.32
N GLN A 189 32.55 21.56 2.13
CA GLN A 189 31.22 21.17 1.71
C GLN A 189 30.57 22.40 1.07
N GLU A 190 30.30 22.30 -0.22
CA GLU A 190 29.66 23.31 -1.05
C GLU A 190 28.22 23.58 -0.57
N PRO A 191 27.84 24.84 -0.28
CA PRO A 191 26.46 25.22 0.04
C PRO A 191 25.50 25.15 -1.17
N ALA A 192 26.02 24.95 -2.39
CA ALA A 192 25.25 25.04 -3.63
C ALA A 192 24.23 23.90 -3.85
N ARG A 193 24.39 22.72 -3.23
CA ARG A 193 23.46 21.59 -3.43
C ARG A 193 22.17 21.69 -2.62
N GLN A 194 22.15 22.47 -1.54
CA GLN A 194 20.96 22.59 -0.69
C GLN A 194 19.94 23.59 -1.25
N GLU A 195 20.38 24.68 -1.89
CA GLU A 195 19.48 25.65 -2.53
C GLU A 195 18.78 25.09 -3.78
N GLU A 196 19.47 24.26 -4.57
CA GLU A 196 18.89 23.67 -5.78
C GLU A 196 17.79 22.63 -5.48
N GLN A 197 17.87 21.96 -4.32
CA GLN A 197 16.85 21.02 -3.85
C GLN A 197 15.62 21.75 -3.29
N GLN A 198 15.80 22.89 -2.63
CA GLN A 198 14.70 23.69 -2.09
C GLN A 198 13.90 24.40 -3.20
N ALA A 199 14.57 24.89 -4.25
CA ALA A 199 13.92 25.50 -5.41
C ALA A 199 13.02 24.50 -6.17
N LYS A 200 13.49 23.25 -6.39
CA LYS A 200 12.70 22.21 -7.07
C LYS A 200 11.48 21.74 -6.28
N VAL A 201 11.52 21.83 -4.95
CA VAL A 201 10.38 21.48 -4.08
C VAL A 201 9.33 22.60 -4.04
N ALA A 202 9.75 23.86 -4.13
CA ALA A 202 8.84 25.00 -4.19
C ALA A 202 8.07 25.05 -5.53
N GLU A 203 8.76 24.85 -6.65
CA GLU A 203 8.17 24.85 -7.99
C GLU A 203 7.12 23.73 -8.17
N ARG A 204 7.36 22.57 -7.54
CA ARG A 204 6.43 21.44 -7.54
C ARG A 204 5.17 21.67 -6.68
N ARG A 205 5.24 22.58 -5.70
CA ARG A 205 4.09 22.96 -4.87
C ARG A 205 3.20 23.99 -5.56
N GLU A 206 3.77 24.93 -6.32
CA GLU A 206 2.96 25.90 -7.08
C GLU A 206 2.25 25.26 -8.27
N ALA A 207 2.86 24.27 -8.93
CA ALA A 207 2.22 23.51 -10.02
C ALA A 207 1.03 22.63 -9.59
N LEU A 208 0.83 22.42 -8.28
CA LEU A 208 -0.31 21.67 -7.72
C LEU A 208 -1.49 22.58 -7.30
N LEU A 209 -1.31 23.90 -7.36
CA LEU A 209 -2.27 24.91 -6.92
C LEU A 209 -2.82 25.78 -8.07
N THR A 210 -2.50 25.44 -9.32
CA THR A 210 -3.09 26.00 -10.56
C THR A 210 -3.83 24.90 -11.30
#